data_AF-A0A257GVM4-F1
#
_entry.id   AF-A0A257GVM4-F1
#
_cell.length_a   1.000
_cell.length_b   1.000
_cell.length_c   1.000
_cell.angle_alpha   90.00
_cell.angle_beta   90.00
_cell.angle_gamma   90.00
#
_symmetry.space_group_name_H-M   'P 1'
#
loop_
_entity.id
_entity.type
_entity.pdbx_description
1 polymer ?
#
loop_
_entity_poly.entity_id
_entity_poly.type
_entity_poly.pdbx_seq_one_letter_code
_entity_poly.pdbx_strand_id
1 'polypeptide(L)'
;MTEPFDNPMGLMGFEFVEFASPTPNVLEPLFEQLGFTLVAKHRSKDVVLYRQGGAHFIVNREPKSPAAYFAAEHGPCACGLAFRVKDAHLAYNRALELGAQPVDMPTGPMELRLPAIKGIGGAPLYLIDRFEDGQSI
;
A
#
# COMPACT_ATOMS: atom_id res chain seq x y z
N MET A 1 -29.68 7.03 14.91
CA MET A 1 -28.90 5.78 14.78
C MET A 1 -28.76 5.50 13.30
N THR A 2 -27.58 5.75 12.75
CA THR A 2 -27.27 5.39 11.36
C THR A 2 -27.31 3.87 11.24
N GLU A 3 -28.09 3.34 10.29
CA GLU A 3 -28.06 1.91 9.98
C GLU A 3 -26.61 1.49 9.66
N PRO A 4 -26.15 0.31 10.09
CA PRO A 4 -24.83 -0.15 9.72
C PRO A 4 -24.84 -0.33 8.21
N PHE A 5 -24.07 0.49 7.50
CA PHE A 5 -23.78 0.26 6.09
C PHE A 5 -23.30 -1.19 5.95
N ASP A 6 -23.88 -1.91 4.98
CA ASP A 6 -23.40 -3.25 4.64
C ASP A 6 -21.90 -3.13 4.31
N ASN A 7 -21.08 -3.94 4.99
CA ASN A 7 -19.63 -3.99 4.80
C ASN A 7 -19.26 -5.34 4.16
N PRO A 8 -19.65 -5.56 2.88
CA PRO A 8 -19.54 -6.87 2.25
C PRO A 8 -18.09 -7.28 1.95
N MET A 9 -17.17 -6.32 1.98
CA MET A 9 -15.73 -6.51 1.79
C MET A 9 -14.99 -6.66 3.13
N GLY A 10 -15.70 -6.52 4.26
CA GLY A 10 -15.10 -6.60 5.59
C GLY A 10 -13.99 -5.58 5.83
N LEU A 11 -14.12 -4.36 5.31
CA LEU A 11 -13.15 -3.29 5.47
C LEU A 11 -12.95 -2.91 6.94
N MET A 12 -11.70 -2.76 7.34
CA MET A 12 -11.26 -2.47 8.72
C MET A 12 -10.34 -1.24 8.78
N GLY A 13 -10.45 -0.35 7.78
CA GLY A 13 -9.67 0.89 7.69
C GLY A 13 -8.46 0.80 6.77
N PHE A 14 -7.54 1.75 6.92
CA PHE A 14 -6.32 1.84 6.13
C PHE A 14 -5.20 1.01 6.78
N GLU A 15 -4.38 0.36 5.95
CA GLU A 15 -3.14 -0.28 6.41
C GLU A 15 -1.92 0.58 6.11
N PHE A 16 -1.73 1.03 4.87
CA PHE A 16 -0.64 1.93 4.49
C PHE A 16 -0.96 2.77 3.26
N VAL A 17 -0.17 3.82 3.08
CA VAL A 17 -0.07 4.57 1.81
C VAL A 17 1.37 4.43 1.31
N GLU A 18 1.52 4.10 0.03
CA GLU A 18 2.81 3.99 -0.64
C GLU A 18 3.05 5.22 -1.50
N PHE A 19 4.25 5.80 -1.35
CA PHE A 19 4.69 7.00 -2.05
C PHE A 19 5.95 6.71 -2.85
N ALA A 20 6.07 7.40 -3.98
CA ALA A 20 7.26 7.37 -4.81
C ALA A 20 7.55 8.76 -5.37
N SER A 21 8.81 8.99 -5.72
CA SER A 21 9.28 10.25 -6.29
C SER A 21 10.35 9.96 -7.34
N PRO A 22 10.36 10.66 -8.50
CA PRO A 22 11.44 10.55 -9.47
C PRO A 22 12.75 11.15 -8.95
N THR A 23 12.66 12.04 -7.96
CA THR A 23 13.82 12.66 -7.30
C THR A 23 13.98 12.07 -5.89
N PRO A 24 15.16 11.54 -5.54
CA PRO A 24 15.39 10.99 -4.21
C PRO A 24 15.33 12.08 -3.13
N ASN A 25 15.01 11.68 -1.89
CA ASN A 25 15.07 12.55 -0.71
C ASN A 25 14.14 13.78 -0.75
N VAL A 26 13.00 13.68 -1.45
CA VAL A 26 11.96 14.71 -1.46
C VAL A 26 10.85 14.40 -0.46
N LEU A 27 10.52 13.13 -0.28
CA LEU A 27 9.40 12.68 0.55
C LEU A 27 9.84 12.49 2.01
N GLU A 28 11.03 11.96 2.21
CA GLU A 28 11.57 11.62 3.52
C GLU A 28 11.66 12.84 4.47
N PRO A 29 12.24 13.99 4.07
CA PRO A 29 12.30 15.15 4.95
C PRO A 29 10.91 15.70 5.30
N LEU A 30 9.95 15.61 4.37
CA LEU A 30 8.58 16.04 4.61
C LEU A 30 7.90 15.15 5.65
N PHE A 31 8.10 13.83 5.56
CA PHE A 31 7.51 12.88 6.52
C PHE A 31 8.09 13.06 7.92
N GLU A 32 9.41 13.29 8.02
CA GLU A 32 10.06 13.62 9.29
C GLU A 32 9.51 14.93 9.89
N GLN A 33 9.29 15.96 9.07
CA GLN A 33 8.66 17.22 9.51
C GLN A 33 7.20 17.03 9.96
N LEU A 34 6.47 16.09 9.37
CA LEU A 34 5.12 15.70 9.78
C LEU A 34 5.10 14.82 11.04
N GLY A 35 6.26 14.49 11.63
CA GLY A 35 6.38 13.69 12.84
C GLY A 35 6.42 12.18 12.62
N PHE A 36 6.59 11.71 11.38
CA PHE A 36 6.84 10.30 11.12
C PHE A 36 8.29 9.94 11.42
N THR A 37 8.50 8.70 11.87
CA THR A 37 9.84 8.15 12.12
C THR A 37 10.09 6.97 11.19
N LEU A 38 11.30 6.87 10.65
CA LEU A 38 11.75 5.69 9.92
C LEU A 38 11.85 4.49 10.89
N VAL A 39 11.05 3.45 10.68
CA VAL A 39 10.99 2.28 11.57
C VAL A 39 11.50 0.98 10.94
N ALA A 40 11.46 0.86 9.61
CA ALA A 40 11.96 -0.32 8.93
C ALA A 40 12.49 -0.03 7.53
N LYS A 41 13.34 -0.93 7.03
CA LYS A 41 13.81 -0.97 5.65
C LYS A 41 13.50 -2.34 5.08
N HIS A 42 13.07 -2.39 3.83
CA HIS A 42 12.81 -3.64 3.15
C HIS A 42 14.10 -4.44 2.98
N ARG A 43 14.01 -5.77 3.06
CA ARG A 43 15.19 -6.66 3.09
C ARG A 43 16.01 -6.66 1.80
N SER A 44 15.36 -6.43 0.66
CA SER A 44 15.89 -6.68 -0.69
C SER A 44 15.66 -5.53 -1.67
N LYS A 45 14.73 -4.62 -1.37
CA LYS A 45 14.28 -3.55 -2.26
C LYS A 45 14.61 -2.21 -1.63
N ASP A 46 14.76 -1.17 -2.44
CA ASP A 46 14.94 0.19 -1.92
C ASP A 46 13.59 0.78 -1.49
N VAL A 47 13.07 0.24 -0.40
CA VAL A 47 11.77 0.59 0.17
C VAL A 47 11.92 0.79 1.67
N VAL A 48 11.36 1.86 2.20
CA VAL A 48 11.43 2.19 3.63
C VAL A 48 10.07 2.47 4.22
N LEU A 49 9.90 2.15 5.50
CA LEU A 49 8.66 2.32 6.25
C LEU A 49 8.80 3.44 7.28
N TYR A 50 7.95 4.44 7.17
CA TYR A 50 7.74 5.52 8.11
C TYR A 50 6.46 5.28 8.91
N ARG A 51 6.51 5.46 10.24
CA ARG A 51 5.36 5.25 11.13
C ARG A 51 5.14 6.46 12.04
N GLN A 52 3.86 6.78 12.26
CA GLN A 52 3.41 7.73 13.27
C GLN A 52 2.10 7.20 13.87
N GLY A 53 2.15 6.71 15.11
CA GLY A 53 1.02 6.00 15.70
C GLY A 53 0.57 4.83 14.81
N GLY A 54 -0.71 4.78 14.45
CA GLY A 54 -1.28 3.77 13.55
C GLY A 54 -1.15 4.07 12.05
N ALA A 55 -0.48 5.16 11.65
CA ALA A 55 -0.32 5.54 10.25
C ALA A 55 1.02 5.01 9.69
N HIS A 56 0.95 4.30 8.56
CA HIS A 56 2.09 3.69 7.89
C HIS A 56 2.30 4.31 6.50
N PHE A 57 3.46 4.93 6.28
CA PHE A 57 3.88 5.45 4.99
C PHE A 57 5.05 4.65 4.46
N ILE A 58 4.89 4.09 3.27
CA ILE A 58 5.95 3.41 2.55
C ILE A 58 6.54 4.39 1.55
N VAL A 59 7.87 4.55 1.53
CA VAL A 59 8.57 5.25 0.46
C VAL A 59 9.26 4.21 -0.40
N ASN A 60 8.81 4.09 -1.65
CA ASN A 60 9.34 3.16 -2.62
C ASN A 60 10.24 3.90 -3.63
N ARG A 61 11.52 3.52 -3.64
CA ARG A 61 12.57 4.06 -4.52
C ARG A 61 13.13 2.99 -5.45
N GLU A 62 12.47 1.83 -5.51
CA GLU A 62 12.92 0.69 -6.31
C GLU A 62 12.91 1.08 -7.80
N PRO A 63 14.07 1.07 -8.49
CA PRO A 63 14.14 1.44 -9.89
C PRO A 63 13.44 0.39 -10.76
N LYS A 64 12.91 0.82 -11.92
CA LYS A 64 12.22 -0.08 -12.89
C LYS A 64 11.04 -0.85 -12.27
N SER A 65 10.41 -0.28 -11.24
CA SER A 65 9.22 -0.81 -10.58
C SER A 65 7.96 -0.04 -11.03
N PRO A 66 6.75 -0.61 -10.83
CA PRO A 66 5.51 0.13 -11.07
C PRO A 66 5.47 1.49 -10.37
N ALA A 67 5.97 1.57 -9.13
CA ALA A 67 6.06 2.80 -8.37
C ALA A 67 6.96 3.85 -9.04
N ALA A 68 8.12 3.43 -9.56
CA ALA A 68 9.03 4.32 -10.27
C ALA A 68 8.43 4.85 -11.59
N TYR A 69 7.73 4.00 -12.35
CA TYR A 69 7.04 4.42 -13.58
C TYR A 69 5.90 5.39 -13.28
N PHE A 70 5.09 5.11 -12.25
CA PHE A 70 4.00 5.98 -11.83
C PHE A 70 4.51 7.37 -11.41
N ALA A 71 5.59 7.41 -10.61
CA ALA A 71 6.21 8.66 -10.18
C ALA A 71 6.91 9.43 -11.32
N ALA A 72 7.41 8.75 -12.34
CA ALA A 72 7.97 9.42 -13.52
C ALA A 72 6.89 10.19 -14.31
N GLU A 73 5.66 9.68 -14.32
CA GLU A 73 4.52 10.33 -14.98
C GLU A 73 3.85 11.42 -14.12
N HIS A 74 3.82 11.25 -12.79
CA HIS A 74 3.00 12.07 -11.88
C HIS A 74 3.83 12.97 -10.93
N GLY A 75 5.15 12.83 -10.89
CA GLY A 75 6.01 13.49 -9.90
C GLY A 75 5.97 12.80 -8.52
N PRO A 76 6.37 13.50 -7.44
CA PRO A 76 6.23 13.01 -6.07
C PRO A 76 4.75 12.79 -5.73
N CYS A 77 4.34 11.54 -5.51
CA CYS A 77 2.93 11.19 -5.39
C CYS A 77 2.69 9.94 -4.53
N ALA A 78 1.44 9.71 -4.15
CA ALA A 78 0.98 8.43 -3.62
C ALA A 78 0.74 7.49 -4.80
N CYS A 79 1.55 6.43 -4.89
CA CYS A 79 1.53 5.45 -5.98
C CYS A 79 0.86 4.13 -5.58
N GLY A 80 0.42 3.96 -4.34
CA GLY A 80 -0.28 2.75 -3.87
C GLY A 80 -1.04 2.99 -2.56
N LEU A 81 -2.07 2.18 -2.32
CA LEU A 81 -2.92 2.28 -1.13
C LEU A 81 -3.31 0.90 -0.63
N ALA A 82 -3.31 0.67 0.67
CA ALA A 82 -3.76 -0.59 1.25
C ALA A 82 -4.92 -0.42 2.23
N PHE A 83 -5.91 -1.30 2.11
CA PHE A 83 -6.98 -1.45 3.07
C PHE A 83 -6.82 -2.70 3.91
N ARG A 84 -7.15 -2.57 5.19
CA ARG A 84 -7.38 -3.72 6.07
C ARG A 84 -8.71 -4.35 5.70
N VAL A 85 -8.72 -5.67 5.56
CA VAL A 85 -9.93 -6.46 5.32
C VAL A 85 -9.93 -7.68 6.22
N LYS A 86 -11.11 -8.17 6.57
CA LYS A 86 -11.24 -9.38 7.38
C LYS A 86 -10.67 -10.63 6.70
N ASP A 87 -10.81 -10.73 5.38
CA ASP A 87 -10.32 -11.84 4.55
C ASP A 87 -9.93 -11.30 3.17
N ALA A 88 -8.65 -11.36 2.85
CA ALA A 88 -8.12 -10.77 1.62
C ALA A 88 -8.54 -11.55 0.38
N HIS A 89 -8.72 -12.87 0.48
CA HIS A 89 -9.15 -13.70 -0.64
C HIS A 89 -10.63 -13.47 -0.97
N LEU A 90 -11.49 -13.39 0.05
CA LEU A 90 -12.91 -13.11 -0.13
C LEU A 90 -13.12 -11.72 -0.74
N ALA A 91 -12.44 -10.70 -0.17
CA ALA A 91 -12.51 -9.33 -0.67
C ALA A 91 -12.00 -9.24 -2.12
N TYR A 92 -10.86 -9.87 -2.41
CA TYR A 92 -10.28 -9.87 -3.75
C TYR A 92 -11.19 -10.54 -4.79
N ASN A 93 -11.68 -11.75 -4.52
CA ASN A 93 -12.55 -12.47 -5.46
C ASN A 93 -13.84 -11.70 -5.73
N ARG A 94 -14.46 -11.14 -4.68
CA ARG A 94 -15.65 -10.31 -4.83
C ARG A 94 -15.39 -9.05 -5.66
N ALA A 95 -14.23 -8.40 -5.48
CA ALA A 95 -13.86 -7.26 -6.31
C ALA A 95 -13.80 -7.65 -7.79
N LEU A 96 -13.20 -8.80 -8.10
CA LEU A 96 -13.12 -9.31 -9.48
C LEU A 96 -14.49 -9.64 -10.06
N GLU A 97 -15.37 -10.30 -9.29
CA GLU A 97 -16.76 -10.59 -9.70
C GLU A 97 -17.54 -9.31 -10.04
N LEU A 98 -17.24 -8.21 -9.35
CA LEU A 98 -17.84 -6.90 -9.58
C LEU A 98 -17.14 -6.08 -10.67
N GLY A 99 -16.15 -6.66 -11.36
CA GLY A 99 -15.47 -6.04 -12.51
C GLY A 99 -14.19 -5.28 -12.20
N ALA A 100 -13.63 -5.42 -10.99
CA ALA A 100 -12.30 -4.88 -10.68
C ALA A 100 -11.23 -5.58 -11.54
N GLN A 101 -10.20 -4.82 -11.92
CA GLN A 101 -9.08 -5.36 -12.67
C GLN A 101 -7.98 -5.83 -11.70
N PRO A 102 -7.47 -7.06 -11.84
CA PRO A 102 -6.38 -7.54 -11.00
C PRO A 102 -5.06 -6.84 -11.35
N VAL A 103 -4.21 -6.61 -10.35
CA VAL A 103 -2.84 -6.14 -10.53
C VAL A 103 -1.90 -7.26 -10.09
N ASP A 104 -1.10 -7.77 -11.02
CA ASP A 104 -0.07 -8.75 -10.69
C ASP A 104 1.22 -8.03 -10.30
N MET A 105 1.71 -8.30 -9.08
CA MET A 105 2.96 -7.75 -8.60
C MET A 105 3.97 -8.87 -8.36
N PRO A 106 5.13 -8.84 -9.04
CA PRO A 106 6.16 -9.84 -8.85
C PRO A 106 6.74 -9.72 -7.44
N THR A 107 6.74 -10.84 -6.72
CA THR A 107 7.31 -10.96 -5.37
C THR A 107 8.58 -11.80 -5.41
N GLY A 108 9.60 -11.37 -4.68
CA GLY A 108 10.84 -12.10 -4.50
C GLY A 108 10.67 -13.36 -3.61
N PRO A 109 11.71 -14.21 -3.51
CA PRO A 109 11.70 -15.36 -2.63
C PRO A 109 11.41 -14.96 -1.17
N MET A 110 10.45 -15.62 -0.53
CA MET A 110 9.98 -15.32 0.83
C MET A 110 9.32 -13.94 1.02
N GLU A 111 8.89 -13.28 -0.07
CA GLU A 111 8.00 -12.11 0.01
C GLU A 111 6.54 -12.55 -0.03
N LEU A 112 5.67 -11.83 0.69
CA LEU A 112 4.23 -12.10 0.70
C LEU A 112 3.60 -11.64 -0.61
N ARG A 113 2.85 -12.52 -1.27
CA ARG A 113 2.02 -12.15 -2.43
C ARG A 113 0.73 -11.50 -1.93
N LEU A 114 0.73 -10.18 -1.93
CA LEU A 114 -0.40 -9.37 -1.51
C LEU A 114 -1.41 -9.22 -2.66
N PRO A 115 -2.70 -9.53 -2.45
CA PRO A 115 -3.72 -9.32 -3.48
C PRO A 115 -3.95 -7.82 -3.69
N ALA A 116 -3.94 -7.40 -4.96
CA ALA A 116 -4.13 -6.01 -5.34
C ALA A 116 -5.03 -5.88 -6.57
N ILE A 117 -5.87 -4.86 -6.57
CA ILE A 117 -6.70 -4.46 -7.71
C ILE A 117 -6.28 -3.08 -8.22
N LYS A 118 -6.67 -2.74 -9.44
CA LYS A 118 -6.37 -1.44 -10.04
C LYS A 118 -7.24 -0.36 -9.40
N GLY A 119 -6.60 0.58 -8.71
CA GLY A 119 -7.22 1.74 -8.08
C GLY A 119 -7.17 2.99 -8.95
N ILE A 120 -7.19 4.15 -8.29
CA ILE A 120 -7.22 5.48 -8.90
C ILE A 120 -5.95 5.70 -9.73
N GLY A 121 -6.10 6.16 -10.97
CA GLY A 121 -4.97 6.42 -11.87
C GLY A 121 -4.17 5.18 -12.26
N GLY A 122 -4.64 3.97 -11.91
CA GLY A 122 -3.89 2.74 -12.10
C GLY A 122 -2.99 2.35 -10.93
N ALA A 123 -2.97 3.12 -9.85
CA ALA A 123 -2.24 2.77 -8.63
C ALA A 123 -2.80 1.46 -8.03
N PRO A 124 -1.95 0.53 -7.57
CA PRO A 124 -2.40 -0.66 -6.86
C PRO A 124 -3.16 -0.31 -5.58
N LEU A 125 -4.29 -0.98 -5.40
CA LEU A 125 -5.08 -0.99 -4.18
C LEU A 125 -4.99 -2.38 -3.56
N TYR A 126 -4.25 -2.49 -2.46
CA TYR A 126 -3.98 -3.74 -1.75
C TYR A 126 -5.07 -4.07 -0.74
N LEU A 127 -5.35 -5.37 -0.59
CA LEU A 127 -6.26 -5.91 0.41
C LEU A 127 -5.46 -6.76 1.39
N ILE A 128 -5.38 -6.32 2.65
CA ILE A 128 -4.52 -6.90 3.68
C ILE A 128 -5.37 -7.46 4.81
N ASP A 129 -5.24 -8.75 5.11
CA ASP A 129 -5.89 -9.41 6.24
C ASP A 129 -4.94 -9.73 7.41
N ARG A 130 -3.65 -9.43 7.25
CA ARG A 130 -2.62 -9.58 8.28
C ARG A 130 -2.14 -8.22 8.75
N PHE A 131 -2.77 -7.70 9.80
CA PHE A 131 -2.45 -6.39 10.37
C PHE A 131 -2.44 -6.41 11.92
N GLU A 132 -2.49 -7.59 12.54
CA GLU A 132 -2.34 -7.74 13.99
C GLU A 132 -0.89 -7.50 14.43
N ASP A 133 -0.68 -7.16 15.70
CA ASP A 133 0.64 -6.90 16.27
C ASP A 133 1.60 -8.09 16.05
N GLY A 134 2.74 -7.83 15.42
CA GLY A 134 3.72 -8.86 15.01
C GLY A 134 3.45 -9.54 13.67
N GLN A 135 2.33 -9.23 13.02
CA GLN A 135 1.99 -9.67 11.66
C GLN A 135 1.77 -8.52 10.67
N SER A 136 1.58 -7.30 11.18
CA SER A 136 1.61 -6.06 10.38
C SER A 136 3.01 -5.81 9.80
N ILE A 137 3.00 -5.17 8.64
CA ILE A 137 4.16 -4.80 7.81
C ILE A 137 5.12 -3.83 8.49
#